data_AF-A0A843HZ90-F1
#
_entry.id   AF-A0A843HZ90-F1
#
_cell.length_a   1.000
_cell.length_b   1.000
_cell.length_c   1.000
_cell.angle_alpha   90.00
_cell.angle_beta   90.00
_cell.angle_gamma   90.00
#
_symmetry.space_group_name_H-M   'P 1'
#
loop_
_entity.id
_entity.type
_entity.pdbx_description
1 polymer ?
#
loop_
_entity_poly.entity_id
_entity_poly.type
_entity_poly.pdbx_seq_one_letter_code
_entity_poly.pdbx_strand_id
1 'polypeptide(L)'
;MSALDSAKWGGSHWRLFAIISASFFLDGVLFSLVPATIYLIGDLANYATLIFATNSAAFLLGALALGKLSDALGRRTGLVVSLAIYTAASLVFAALYWAGALGLATALATSSAINFGVGGEIGPAYSALAELAPARHRGKA
;
A
#
# COMPACT_ATOMS: atom_id res chain seq x y z
N MET A 1 -9.72 -31.82 4.76
CA MET A 1 -9.17 -30.90 5.78
C MET A 1 -7.67 -30.80 5.51
N SER A 2 -7.20 -29.63 5.12
CA SER A 2 -5.78 -29.43 4.77
C SER A 2 -4.92 -29.55 6.03
N ALA A 3 -3.67 -30.02 5.92
CA ALA A 3 -2.72 -30.12 7.04
C ALA A 3 -2.48 -28.76 7.75
N LEU A 4 -2.81 -27.64 7.10
CA LEU A 4 -2.74 -26.29 7.66
C LEU A 4 -3.92 -25.96 8.60
N ASP A 5 -5.09 -26.59 8.43
CA ASP A 5 -6.28 -26.27 9.23
C ASP A 5 -6.16 -26.78 10.68
N SER A 6 -5.37 -27.84 10.90
CA SER A 6 -5.12 -28.44 12.22
C SER A 6 -3.81 -27.98 12.86
N ALA A 7 -3.04 -27.12 12.19
CA ALA A 7 -1.74 -26.65 12.67
C ALA A 7 -1.90 -25.80 13.95
N LYS A 8 -1.03 -26.06 14.93
CA LYS A 8 -0.92 -25.19 16.11
C LYS A 8 -0.22 -23.90 15.72
N TRP A 9 -0.61 -22.79 16.35
CA TRP A 9 0.11 -21.54 16.22
C TRP A 9 1.57 -21.74 16.68
N GLY A 10 2.52 -21.19 15.93
CA GLY A 10 3.94 -21.50 16.10
C GLY A 10 4.82 -20.37 15.56
N GLY A 11 6.14 -20.56 15.59
CA GLY A 11 7.11 -19.51 15.25
C GLY A 11 6.91 -18.89 13.87
N SER A 12 6.60 -19.69 12.85
CA SER A 12 6.34 -19.18 11.49
C SER A 12 5.08 -18.32 11.42
N HIS A 13 4.04 -18.66 12.18
CA HIS A 13 2.81 -17.86 12.25
C HIS A 13 3.04 -16.52 12.96
N TRP A 14 3.86 -16.50 14.02
CA TRP A 14 4.28 -15.26 14.67
C TRP A 14 5.11 -14.36 13.76
N ARG A 15 6.01 -14.93 12.94
CA ARG A 15 6.76 -14.16 11.94
C ARG A 15 5.83 -13.55 10.90
N LEU A 16 4.90 -14.34 10.36
CA LEU A 16 3.89 -13.86 9.40
C LEU A 16 3.05 -12.73 9.99
N PHE A 17 2.53 -12.93 11.20
CA PHE A 17 1.77 -11.92 11.94
C PHE A 17 2.58 -10.64 12.14
N ALA A 18 3.82 -10.74 12.65
CA ALA A 18 4.67 -9.58 12.88
C ALA A 18 4.98 -8.79 11.60
N ILE A 19 5.27 -9.50 10.50
CA ILE A 19 5.51 -8.86 9.19
C ILE A 19 4.27 -8.09 8.75
N ILE A 20 3.10 -8.72 8.81
CA ILE A 20 1.87 -8.09 8.32
C ILE A 20 1.41 -6.96 9.24
N SER A 21 1.51 -7.10 10.57
CA SER A 21 1.24 -6.02 11.51
C SER A 21 2.19 -4.83 11.29
N ALA A 22 3.47 -5.08 11.01
CA ALA A 22 4.42 -4.02 10.68
C ALA A 22 4.06 -3.33 9.37
N SER A 23 3.64 -4.07 8.33
CA SER A 23 3.13 -3.49 7.09
C SER A 23 1.91 -2.59 7.34
N PHE A 24 0.92 -3.05 8.10
CA PHE A 24 -0.26 -2.21 8.43
C PHE A 24 0.09 -0.98 9.25
N PHE A 25 1.06 -1.09 10.16
CA PHE A 25 1.56 0.06 10.90
C PHE A 25 2.22 1.08 9.96
N LEU A 26 3.06 0.62 9.03
CA LEU A 26 3.68 1.46 8.01
C LEU A 26 2.64 2.12 7.09
N ASP A 27 1.61 1.38 6.68
CA ASP A 27 0.48 1.93 5.93
C ASP A 27 -0.23 3.02 6.73
N GLY A 28 -0.49 2.81 8.02
CA GLY A 28 -1.09 3.82 8.90
C GLY A 28 -0.25 5.09 9.00
N VAL A 29 1.08 4.95 9.06
CA VAL A 29 2.01 6.08 9.01
C VAL A 29 1.95 6.79 7.65
N LEU A 30 1.95 6.05 6.54
CA LEU A 30 1.85 6.63 5.20
C LEU A 30 0.52 7.39 5.01
N PHE A 31 -0.60 6.79 5.39
CA PHE A 31 -1.92 7.42 5.32
C PHE A 31 -2.08 8.62 6.23
N SER A 32 -1.24 8.78 7.26
CA SER A 32 -1.26 9.93 8.16
C SER A 32 -0.29 11.03 7.71
N LEU A 33 0.96 10.65 7.39
CA LEU A 33 2.03 11.59 7.05
C LEU A 33 1.87 12.14 5.63
N VAL A 34 1.49 11.33 4.65
CA VAL A 34 1.37 11.82 3.27
C VAL A 34 0.32 12.95 3.19
N PRO A 35 -0.89 12.82 3.76
CA PRO A 35 -1.82 13.95 3.82
C PRO A 35 -1.29 15.16 4.58
N ALA A 36 -0.64 14.93 5.72
CA ALA A 36 -0.06 16.03 6.50
C ALA A 36 0.99 16.81 5.69
N THR A 37 1.84 16.12 4.92
CA THR A 37 2.85 16.81 4.10
C THR A 37 2.24 17.71 3.03
N ILE A 38 1.09 17.35 2.44
CA ILE A 38 0.43 18.20 1.45
C ILE A 38 -0.08 19.51 2.06
N TYR A 39 -0.58 19.48 3.30
CA TYR A 39 -0.98 20.70 4.01
C TYR A 39 0.21 21.59 4.42
N LEU A 40 1.41 21.01 4.53
CA LEU A 40 2.63 21.75 4.86
C LEU A 40 3.28 22.41 3.63
N ILE A 41 2.81 22.09 2.42
CA ILE A 41 3.33 22.66 1.17
C ILE A 41 2.38 23.77 0.73
N GLY A 42 2.79 25.03 0.94
CA GLY A 42 2.00 26.25 0.80
C GLY A 42 0.87 26.20 -0.24
N ASP A 43 1.20 26.36 -1.52
CA ASP A 43 0.19 26.46 -2.59
C ASP A 43 -0.64 25.17 -2.78
N LEU A 44 -0.10 24.00 -2.41
CA LEU A 44 -0.79 22.72 -2.53
C LEU A 44 -1.90 22.55 -1.49
N ALA A 45 -1.80 23.22 -0.34
CA ALA A 45 -2.80 23.13 0.72
C ALA A 45 -4.21 23.53 0.24
N ASN A 46 -4.29 24.52 -0.67
CA ASN A 46 -5.55 24.96 -1.28
C ASN A 46 -6.22 23.88 -2.14
N TYR A 47 -5.43 22.91 -2.62
CA TYR A 47 -5.88 21.81 -3.48
C TYR A 47 -5.88 20.47 -2.75
N ALA A 48 -5.67 20.43 -1.42
CA ALA A 48 -5.55 19.20 -0.65
C ALA A 48 -6.73 18.24 -0.87
N THR A 49 -7.97 18.76 -0.87
CA THR A 49 -9.18 17.96 -1.12
C THR A 49 -9.16 17.30 -2.50
N LEU A 50 -8.75 18.03 -3.54
CA LEU A 50 -8.64 17.49 -4.90
C LEU A 50 -7.55 16.42 -4.97
N ILE A 51 -6.41 16.66 -4.33
CA ILE A 51 -5.30 15.72 -4.31
C ILE A 51 -5.71 14.43 -3.58
N PHE A 52 -6.40 14.52 -2.45
CA PHE A 52 -6.87 13.35 -1.73
C PHE A 52 -7.95 12.59 -2.48
N ALA A 53 -8.92 13.26 -3.08
CA ALA A 53 -9.93 12.61 -3.91
C ALA A 53 -9.28 11.83 -5.07
N THR A 54 -8.30 12.43 -5.73
CA THR A 54 -7.56 11.80 -6.82
C THR A 54 -6.72 10.62 -6.33
N ASN A 55 -6.04 10.78 -5.19
CA ASN A 55 -5.26 9.71 -4.56
C ASN A 55 -6.14 8.52 -4.16
N SER A 56 -7.32 8.74 -3.59
CA SER A 56 -8.27 7.67 -3.26
C SER A 56 -8.78 6.94 -4.50
N ALA A 57 -9.06 7.67 -5.59
CA ALA A 57 -9.41 7.05 -6.86
C ALA A 57 -8.25 6.22 -7.43
N ALA A 58 -7.03 6.75 -7.40
CA ALA A 58 -5.83 6.06 -7.86
C ALA A 58 -5.55 4.80 -7.02
N PHE A 59 -5.74 4.86 -5.71
CA PHE A 59 -5.66 3.71 -4.81
C PHE A 59 -6.64 2.61 -5.19
N LEU A 60 -7.91 2.96 -5.42
CA LEU A 60 -8.93 2.00 -5.85
C LEU A 60 -8.55 1.35 -7.19
N LEU A 61 -8.10 2.16 -8.16
CA LEU A 61 -7.65 1.66 -9.45
C LEU A 61 -6.43 0.74 -9.32
N GLY A 62 -5.49 1.08 -8.44
CA GLY A 62 -4.33 0.28 -8.10
C GLY A 62 -4.70 -1.08 -7.53
N ALA A 63 -5.60 -1.10 -6.55
CA ALA A 63 -6.11 -2.33 -5.95
C ALA A 63 -6.73 -3.27 -6.99
N LEU A 64 -7.53 -2.73 -7.93
CA LEU A 64 -8.17 -3.51 -8.97
C LEU A 64 -7.18 -4.00 -10.04
N ALA A 65 -6.29 -3.13 -10.52
CA ALA A 65 -5.37 -3.43 -11.61
C ALA A 65 -4.24 -4.35 -11.16
N LEU A 66 -3.57 -4.02 -10.04
CA LEU A 66 -2.47 -4.80 -9.50
C LEU A 66 -2.97 -6.08 -8.83
N GLY A 67 -4.20 -6.09 -8.30
CA GLY A 67 -4.87 -7.33 -7.85
C GLY A 67 -5.03 -8.31 -9.00
N LYS A 68 -5.62 -7.88 -10.12
CA LYS A 68 -5.74 -8.73 -11.33
C LYS A 68 -4.38 -9.16 -11.88
N LEU A 69 -3.39 -8.27 -11.86
CA LEU A 69 -2.03 -8.59 -12.30
C LEU A 69 -1.38 -9.67 -11.41
N SER A 70 -1.56 -9.54 -10.10
CA SER A 70 -1.12 -10.51 -9.09
C SER A 70 -1.77 -11.87 -9.31
N ASP A 71 -3.06 -11.90 -9.64
CA ASP A 71 -3.78 -13.14 -9.90
C ASP A 71 -3.31 -13.82 -11.20
N ALA A 72 -2.96 -13.04 -12.23
CA ALA A 72 -2.53 -13.56 -13.52
C ALA A 72 -1.04 -13.98 -13.57
N LEU A 73 -0.14 -13.19 -12.97
CA LEU A 73 1.32 -13.38 -13.03
C LEU A 73 1.92 -13.96 -11.74
N GLY A 74 1.08 -14.21 -10.73
CA GLY A 74 1.47 -14.70 -9.42
C GLY A 74 1.68 -13.58 -8.39
N ARG A 75 1.27 -13.87 -7.15
CA ARG A 75 1.28 -12.92 -6.02
C ARG A 75 2.62 -12.25 -5.76
N ARG A 76 3.73 -12.99 -5.89
CA ARG A 76 5.07 -12.42 -5.67
C ARG A 76 5.37 -11.30 -6.66
N THR A 77 5.01 -11.50 -7.93
CA THR A 77 5.23 -10.50 -8.98
C THR A 77 4.39 -9.26 -8.75
N GLY A 78 3.10 -9.44 -8.40
CA GLY A 78 2.21 -8.33 -8.06
C GLY A 78 2.74 -7.46 -6.92
N LEU A 79 3.22 -8.09 -5.84
CA LEU A 79 3.82 -7.40 -4.70
C LEU A 79 5.07 -6.59 -5.11
N VAL A 80 6.00 -7.20 -5.86
CA VAL A 80 7.23 -6.53 -6.29
C VAL A 80 6.93 -5.35 -7.22
N VAL A 81 5.95 -5.49 -8.12
CA VAL A 81 5.54 -4.41 -9.02
C VAL A 81 4.90 -3.25 -8.25
N SER A 82 3.98 -3.55 -7.32
CA SER A 82 3.39 -2.54 -6.42
C SER A 82 4.48 -1.78 -5.66
N LEU A 83 5.40 -2.51 -5.03
CA LEU A 83 6.53 -1.97 -4.28
C LEU A 83 7.40 -1.04 -5.14
N ALA A 84 7.74 -1.48 -6.34
CA ALA A 84 8.54 -0.71 -7.27
C ALA A 84 7.85 0.60 -7.69
N ILE A 85 6.53 0.55 -7.97
CA ILE A 85 5.75 1.72 -8.39
C ILE A 85 5.73 2.77 -7.29
N TYR A 86 5.30 2.42 -6.08
CA TYR A 86 5.17 3.44 -5.04
C TYR A 86 6.53 3.94 -4.54
N THR A 87 7.56 3.09 -4.53
CA THR A 87 8.92 3.49 -4.14
C THR A 87 9.49 4.48 -5.15
N ALA A 88 9.40 4.16 -6.45
CA ALA A 88 9.89 5.06 -7.50
C ALA A 88 9.12 6.38 -7.50
N ALA A 89 7.80 6.35 -7.39
CA ALA A 89 6.98 7.55 -7.34
C ALA A 89 7.28 8.42 -6.11
N SER A 90 7.56 7.80 -4.95
CA SER A 90 7.98 8.52 -3.73
C SER A 90 9.33 9.21 -3.90
N LEU A 91 10.30 8.54 -4.54
CA LEU A 91 11.61 9.14 -4.85
C LEU A 91 11.47 10.32 -5.81
N VAL A 92 10.61 10.21 -6.83
CA VAL A 92 10.33 11.31 -7.76
C VAL A 92 9.62 12.46 -7.05
N PHE A 93 8.63 12.19 -6.19
CA PHE A 93 7.96 13.21 -5.38
C PHE A 93 8.98 14.00 -4.55
N ALA A 94 9.84 13.28 -3.82
CA ALA A 94 10.88 13.90 -3.00
C ALA A 94 11.87 14.71 -3.86
N ALA A 95 12.34 14.17 -4.98
CA ALA A 95 13.26 14.87 -5.87
C ALA A 95 12.66 16.17 -6.43
N LEU A 96 11.39 16.14 -6.83
CA LEU A 96 10.68 17.32 -7.32
C LEU A 96 10.50 18.39 -6.22
N TYR A 97 10.23 17.96 -4.99
CA TYR A 97 10.17 18.86 -3.84
C TYR A 97 11.52 19.57 -3.62
N TRP A 98 12.61 18.81 -3.53
CA TRP A 98 13.95 19.36 -3.31
C TRP A 98 14.44 20.24 -4.47
N ALA A 99 13.99 19.97 -5.70
CA ALA A 99 14.28 20.79 -6.87
C ALA A 99 13.42 22.07 -6.97
N GLY A 100 12.46 22.27 -6.06
CA GLY A 100 11.50 23.38 -6.13
C GLY A 100 10.52 23.29 -7.32
N ALA A 101 10.43 22.12 -7.94
CA ALA A 101 9.61 21.85 -9.13
C ALA A 101 8.29 21.14 -8.78
N LEU A 102 7.97 21.00 -7.49
CA LEU A 102 6.74 20.36 -7.03
C LEU A 102 5.55 21.34 -7.09
N GLY A 103 4.93 21.42 -8.27
CA GLY A 103 3.63 22.08 -8.47
C GLY A 103 2.44 21.12 -8.31
N LEU A 104 1.23 21.64 -8.51
CA LEU A 104 -0.03 20.88 -8.40
C LEU A 104 -0.07 19.65 -9.33
N ALA A 105 0.28 19.82 -10.60
CA ALA A 105 0.20 18.73 -11.58
C ALA A 105 1.20 17.60 -11.25
N THR A 106 2.43 17.95 -10.91
CA THR A 106 3.46 16.98 -10.49
C THR A 106 3.11 16.30 -9.18
N ALA A 107 2.54 17.05 -8.22
CA ALA A 107 2.10 16.50 -6.95
C ALA A 107 0.95 15.50 -7.15
N LEU A 108 -0.07 15.86 -7.94
CA LEU A 108 -1.16 14.96 -8.31
C LEU A 108 -0.64 13.68 -8.98
N ALA A 109 0.24 13.81 -9.97
CA ALA A 109 0.75 12.67 -10.73
C ALA A 109 1.56 11.72 -9.82
N THR A 110 2.48 12.26 -9.03
CA THR A 110 3.36 11.47 -8.16
C THR A 110 2.60 10.90 -6.96
N SER A 111 1.75 11.69 -6.27
CA SER A 111 0.95 11.20 -5.15
C SER A 111 -0.07 10.15 -5.58
N SER A 112 -0.68 10.31 -6.77
CA SER A 112 -1.60 9.32 -7.31
C SER A 112 -0.87 8.02 -7.67
N ALA A 113 0.33 8.11 -8.26
CA ALA A 113 1.15 6.94 -8.56
C ALA A 113 1.58 6.19 -7.29
N ILE A 114 1.94 6.91 -6.22
CA ILE A 114 2.22 6.31 -4.90
C ILE A 114 0.99 5.53 -4.43
N ASN A 115 -0.17 6.18 -4.38
CA ASN A 115 -1.40 5.57 -3.88
C ASN A 115 -1.89 4.41 -4.75
N PHE A 116 -1.70 4.48 -6.08
CA PHE A 116 -1.95 3.37 -6.99
C PHE A 116 -1.08 2.15 -6.65
N GLY A 117 0.22 2.35 -6.39
CA GLY A 117 1.09 1.28 -5.95
C GLY A 117 0.63 0.66 -4.62
N VAL A 118 0.37 1.49 -3.61
CA VAL A 118 -0.08 1.06 -2.26
C VAL A 118 -1.38 0.24 -2.33
N GLY A 119 -2.36 0.67 -3.15
CA GLY A 119 -3.63 -0.07 -3.30
C GLY A 119 -3.45 -1.52 -3.75
N GLY A 120 -2.39 -1.82 -4.51
CA GLY A 120 -2.09 -3.16 -5.01
C GLY A 120 -1.57 -4.15 -3.97
N GLU A 121 -1.02 -3.69 -2.84
CA GLU A 121 -0.40 -4.55 -1.83
C GLU A 121 -1.43 -5.15 -0.85
N ILE A 122 -2.53 -4.42 -0.63
CA ILE A 122 -3.46 -4.69 0.48
C ILE A 122 -4.26 -5.98 0.28
N GLY A 123 -4.76 -6.22 -0.94
CA GLY A 123 -5.51 -7.44 -1.25
C GLY A 123 -4.70 -8.72 -1.02
N PRO A 124 -3.51 -8.87 -1.63
CA PRO A 124 -2.62 -9.99 -1.40
C PRO A 124 -2.23 -10.19 0.07
N ALA A 125 -1.99 -9.11 0.81
CA ALA A 125 -1.64 -9.17 2.23
C ALA A 125 -2.76 -9.79 3.08
N TYR A 126 -4.00 -9.28 2.94
CA TYR A 126 -5.16 -9.82 3.66
C TYR A 126 -5.46 -11.27 3.28
N SER A 127 -5.37 -11.61 1.99
CA SER A 127 -5.64 -12.97 1.54
C SER A 127 -4.57 -13.96 1.99
N ALA A 128 -3.30 -13.55 2.04
CA ALA A 128 -2.22 -14.38 2.59
C ALA A 128 -2.42 -14.65 4.08
N LEU A 129 -2.87 -13.64 4.83
CA LEU A 129 -3.25 -13.78 6.25
C LEU A 129 -4.38 -14.81 6.40
N ALA A 130 -5.43 -14.68 5.59
CA ALA A 130 -6.59 -15.56 5.63
C ALA A 130 -6.25 -17.02 5.25
N GLU A 131 -5.37 -17.22 4.27
CA GLU A 131 -4.98 -18.54 3.78
C GLU A 131 -3.97 -19.24 4.69
N LEU A 132 -3.01 -18.50 5.25
CA LEU A 132 -1.89 -19.07 6.02
C LEU A 132 -2.20 -19.15 7.52
N ALA A 133 -3.22 -18.44 8.02
CA ALA A 133 -3.63 -18.56 9.41
C ALA A 133 -4.40 -19.88 9.67
N PRO A 134 -4.09 -20.60 10.77
CA PRO A 134 -4.82 -21.80 11.16
C PRO A 134 -6.31 -21.50 11.39
N ALA A 135 -7.20 -22.39 10.97
CA ALA A 135 -8.65 -22.17 10.99
C ALA A 135 -9.20 -21.70 12.36
N ARG A 136 -8.67 -22.22 13.48
CA ARG A 136 -9.09 -21.83 14.85
C ARG A 136 -8.65 -20.43 15.28
N HIS A 137 -7.73 -19.80 14.56
CA HIS A 137 -7.15 -18.50 14.90
C HIS A 137 -7.41 -17.42 13.84
N ARG A 138 -8.04 -17.75 12.70
CA ARG A 138 -8.34 -16.79 11.62
C ARG A 138 -9.13 -15.55 12.06
N GLY A 139 -10.01 -15.67 13.05
CA GLY A 139 -10.78 -14.53 13.57
C GLY A 139 -10.09 -13.73 14.68
N LYS A 140 -8.90 -14.17 15.14
CA LYS A 140 -8.11 -13.52 16.21
C LYS A 140 -6.81 -12.89 15.69
N ALA A 141 -6.33 -13.36 14.54
CA ALA A 141 -5.14 -12.87 13.85
C ALA A 141 -5.55 -11.76 12.87
#